data_AF-A0A7R9JL07-F1
#
_entry.id   AF-A0A7R9JL07-F1
#
_cell.length_a   1.000
_cell.length_b   1.000
_cell.length_c   1.000
_cell.angle_alpha   90.00
_cell.angle_beta   90.00
_cell.angle_gamma   90.00
#
_symmetry.space_group_name_H-M   'P 1'
#
loop_
_entity.id
_entity.type
_entity.pdbx_description
1 polymer ?
#
loop_
_entity_poly.entity_id
_entity_poly.type
_entity_poly.pdbx_seq_one_letter_code
_entity_poly.pdbx_strand_id
1 'polypeptide(L)'
;FVELLVDSLFKPGIKLNPEHKYKYIHLLAYASSVFETSGKKGQNKSLNKEELKSTIQAVEKVHSICNLNKGSSELVADLTTLYHCIRFPVVSVGVVRWVESTVMEPSYFKLCTEHTPIHLALLDEVVTCHVLLHNKVLQLLIQLFESKQDELEILVQLEMRKMLLDRMVNLLSRGCVVPVVKYIKQCWLRGDTDISLIRYFVTEVGFVTH
;
A
#
# COMPACT_ATOMS: atom_id res chain seq x y z
N PHE A 1 12.56 14.26 -2.21
CA PHE A 1 11.70 15.37 -1.73
C PHE A 1 10.25 14.91 -1.53
N VAL A 2 9.57 14.37 -2.55
CA VAL A 2 8.19 13.85 -2.42
C VAL A 2 8.06 12.80 -1.31
N GLU A 3 9.03 11.89 -1.21
CA GLU A 3 9.09 10.90 -0.12
C GLU A 3 9.06 11.52 1.28
N LEU A 4 9.76 12.65 1.50
CA LEU A 4 9.75 13.35 2.79
C LEU A 4 8.38 13.92 3.13
N LEU A 5 7.66 14.43 2.12
CA LEU A 5 6.28 14.90 2.30
C LEU A 5 5.34 13.73 2.60
N VAL A 6 5.51 12.61 1.90
CA VAL A 6 4.73 11.39 2.15
C VAL A 6 4.98 10.87 3.55
N ASP A 7 6.23 10.76 3.99
CA ASP A 7 6.58 10.37 5.36
C ASP A 7 5.97 11.32 6.38
N SER A 8 6.10 12.62 6.17
CA SER A 8 5.58 13.63 7.10
C SER A 8 4.06 13.60 7.25
N LEU A 9 3.34 13.23 6.18
CA LEU A 9 1.87 13.22 6.14
C LEU A 9 1.27 11.86 6.48
N PHE A 10 1.89 10.74 6.12
CA PHE A 10 1.24 9.43 6.19
C PHE A 10 1.90 8.45 7.16
N LYS A 11 3.12 8.73 7.63
CA LYS A 11 3.73 7.86 8.65
C LYS A 11 3.00 8.06 10.00
N PRO A 12 2.50 6.99 10.64
CA PRO A 12 1.88 7.07 11.95
C PRO A 12 2.78 7.75 12.99
N GLY A 13 2.15 8.49 13.92
CA GLY A 13 2.85 9.11 15.06
C GLY A 13 3.60 10.41 14.75
N ILE A 14 3.69 10.84 13.49
CA ILE A 14 4.31 12.14 13.14
C ILE A 14 3.35 13.28 13.48
N LYS A 15 3.74 14.13 14.43
CA LYS A 15 2.98 15.33 14.79
C LYS A 15 3.42 16.52 13.94
N LEU A 16 2.59 16.88 12.97
CA LEU A 16 2.77 18.11 12.18
C LEU A 16 2.24 19.33 12.92
N ASN A 17 2.91 20.48 12.75
CA ASN A 17 2.37 21.77 13.18
C ASN A 17 1.07 22.06 12.39
N PRO A 18 -0.10 22.21 13.07
CA PRO A 18 -1.38 22.47 12.42
C PRO A 18 -1.36 23.70 11.50
N GLU A 19 -0.60 24.75 11.87
CA GLU A 19 -0.49 26.00 11.10
C GLU A 19 0.23 25.83 9.76
N HIS A 20 0.98 24.73 9.58
CA HIS A 20 1.73 24.48 8.36
C HIS A 20 1.22 23.27 7.60
N LYS A 21 0.36 22.43 8.19
CA LYS A 21 -0.22 21.23 7.57
C LYS A 21 -0.73 21.47 6.14
N TYR A 22 -1.51 22.54 5.93
CA TYR A 22 -2.07 22.87 4.61
C TYR A 22 -0.98 23.11 3.54
N LYS A 23 0.21 23.62 3.93
CA LYS A 23 1.33 23.84 3.01
C LYS A 23 1.93 22.53 2.53
N TYR A 24 2.08 21.54 3.43
CA TYR A 24 2.59 20.21 3.08
C TYR A 24 1.63 19.50 2.12
N ILE A 25 0.34 19.53 2.42
CA ILE A 25 -0.71 18.95 1.59
C ILE A 25 -0.73 19.63 0.21
N HIS A 26 -0.71 20.96 0.17
CA HIS A 26 -0.70 21.70 -1.09
C HIS A 26 0.55 21.39 -1.91
N LEU A 27 1.74 21.34 -1.30
CA LEU A 27 2.98 21.00 -2.01
C LEU A 27 2.94 19.60 -2.61
N LEU A 28 2.48 18.62 -1.84
CA LEU A 28 2.36 17.24 -2.32
C LEU A 28 1.35 17.14 -3.47
N ALA A 29 0.16 17.72 -3.30
CA ALA A 29 -0.88 17.71 -4.33
C ALA A 29 -0.46 18.46 -5.59
N TYR A 30 0.23 19.61 -5.44
CA TYR A 30 0.75 20.38 -6.57
C TYR A 30 1.77 19.57 -7.37
N ALA A 31 2.72 18.92 -6.68
CA ALA A 31 3.74 18.09 -7.31
C ALA A 31 3.15 16.88 -8.06
N SER A 32 1.97 16.40 -7.67
CA SER A 32 1.36 15.21 -8.27
C SER A 32 0.28 15.48 -9.32
N SER A 33 -0.25 16.70 -9.42
CA SER A 33 -1.43 16.99 -10.26
C SER A 33 -1.25 18.16 -11.24
N VAL A 34 -0.25 19.02 -11.05
CA VAL A 34 -0.03 20.19 -11.91
C VAL A 34 1.02 19.87 -12.96
N PHE A 35 0.71 20.16 -14.23
CA PHE A 35 1.63 19.97 -15.34
C PHE A 35 1.61 21.16 -16.30
N GLU A 36 2.72 21.36 -17.02
CA GLU A 36 2.84 22.39 -18.04
C GLU A 36 2.12 21.95 -19.33
N THR A 37 1.24 22.80 -19.84
CA THR A 37 0.70 22.64 -21.19
C THR A 37 1.53 23.49 -22.14
N SER A 38 2.23 22.83 -23.07
CA SER A 38 2.99 23.53 -24.11
C SER A 38 2.02 24.22 -25.07
N GLY A 39 2.05 25.55 -25.08
CA GLY A 39 1.51 26.33 -26.20
C GLY A 39 2.29 26.06 -27.48
N LYS A 40 1.66 26.20 -28.65
CA LYS A 40 2.35 26.15 -29.94
C LYS A 40 3.53 27.14 -29.94
N LYS A 41 4.61 26.84 -30.70
CA LYS A 41 5.83 27.68 -30.81
C LYS A 41 5.47 29.17 -30.82
N GLY A 42 5.85 29.89 -29.76
CA GLY A 42 5.60 31.33 -29.58
C GLY A 42 4.55 31.73 -28.54
N GLN A 43 3.78 30.79 -27.97
CA GLN A 43 2.86 31.07 -26.86
C GLN A 43 3.47 30.78 -25.49
N ASN A 44 3.14 31.61 -24.51
CA ASN A 44 3.50 31.42 -23.10
C ASN A 44 3.03 30.03 -22.61
N LYS A 45 3.93 29.31 -21.95
CA LYS A 45 3.58 28.07 -21.22
C LYS A 45 2.47 28.38 -20.21
N SER A 46 1.39 27.62 -20.26
CA SER A 46 0.30 27.69 -19.28
C SER A 46 0.35 26.47 -18.36
N LEU A 47 -0.17 26.62 -17.14
CA LEU A 47 -0.22 25.55 -16.14
C LEU A 47 -1.64 24.99 -16.07
N ASN A 48 -1.78 23.67 -16.20
CA ASN A 48 -3.04 23.00 -15.90
C ASN A 48 -3.11 22.71 -14.40
N LYS A 49 -4.22 23.10 -13.75
CA LYS A 49 -4.46 22.90 -12.31
C LYS A 49 -5.84 22.29 -12.02
N GLU A 50 -6.46 21.65 -13.01
CA GLU A 50 -7.84 21.17 -12.90
C GLU A 50 -8.02 20.16 -11.76
N GLU A 51 -7.06 19.22 -11.62
CA GLU A 51 -7.11 18.17 -10.60
C GLU A 51 -6.54 18.60 -9.23
N LEU A 52 -5.98 19.81 -9.12
CA LEU A 52 -5.28 20.22 -7.90
C LEU A 52 -6.21 20.24 -6.69
N LYS A 53 -7.42 20.80 -6.84
CA LYS A 53 -8.38 20.95 -5.74
C LYS A 53 -8.87 19.59 -5.22
N SER A 54 -9.22 18.67 -6.12
CA SER A 54 -9.67 17.33 -5.74
C SER A 54 -8.54 16.52 -5.11
N THR A 55 -7.32 16.65 -5.62
CA THR A 55 -6.13 16.00 -5.06
C THR A 55 -5.82 16.49 -3.65
N ILE A 56 -5.89 17.81 -3.40
CA ILE A 56 -5.72 18.40 -2.05
C ILE A 56 -6.74 17.78 -1.08
N GLN A 57 -8.02 17.74 -1.47
CA GLN A 57 -9.08 17.19 -0.63
C GLN A 57 -8.89 15.70 -0.34
N ALA A 58 -8.46 14.92 -1.33
CA ALA A 58 -8.20 13.50 -1.17
C ALA A 58 -7.04 13.24 -0.20
N VAL A 59 -5.92 13.96 -0.37
CA VAL A 59 -4.76 13.88 0.54
C VAL A 59 -5.15 14.29 1.96
N GLU A 60 -5.91 15.37 2.13
CA GLU A 60 -6.34 15.84 3.44
C GLU A 60 -7.25 14.85 4.19
N LYS A 61 -8.23 14.26 3.48
CA LYS A 61 -9.11 13.22 4.05
C LYS A 61 -8.31 12.01 4.51
N VAL A 62 -7.46 11.46 3.64
CA VAL A 62 -6.70 10.25 3.97
C VAL A 62 -5.65 10.52 5.03
N HIS A 63 -4.94 11.65 4.99
CA HIS A 63 -4.04 12.05 6.08
C HIS A 63 -4.76 12.08 7.43
N SER A 64 -5.99 12.62 7.46
CA SER A 64 -6.77 12.70 8.71
C SER A 64 -7.16 11.32 9.23
N ILE A 65 -7.44 10.36 8.34
CA ILE A 65 -7.70 8.96 8.72
C ILE A 65 -6.41 8.30 9.24
N CYS A 66 -5.30 8.39 8.50
CA CYS A 66 -4.03 7.75 8.84
C CYS A 66 -3.38 8.29 10.13
N ASN A 67 -3.64 9.56 10.48
CA ASN A 67 -3.08 10.20 11.67
C ASN A 67 -3.90 9.90 12.94
N LEU A 68 -5.12 9.37 12.80
CA LEU A 68 -5.88 8.88 13.93
C LEU A 68 -5.41 7.46 14.24
N ASN A 69 -4.99 7.19 15.48
CA ASN A 69 -4.69 5.85 15.96
C ASN A 69 -5.99 5.07 16.19
N LYS A 70 -6.75 4.87 15.11
CA LYS A 70 -8.00 4.11 15.11
C LYS A 70 -7.68 2.63 15.19
N GLY A 71 -8.44 1.90 16.01
CA GLY A 71 -8.47 0.44 15.92
C GLY A 71 -9.06 -0.02 14.57
N SER A 72 -8.79 -1.26 14.16
CA SER A 72 -9.28 -1.81 12.89
C SER A 72 -10.81 -1.65 12.70
N SER A 73 -11.60 -1.78 13.77
CA SER A 73 -13.06 -1.62 13.73
C SER A 73 -13.51 -0.19 13.39
N GLU A 74 -12.79 0.83 13.84
CA GLU A 74 -13.09 2.23 13.55
C GLU A 74 -12.67 2.62 12.12
N LEU A 75 -11.65 1.95 11.58
CA LEU A 75 -11.19 2.14 10.20
C LEU A 75 -12.23 1.68 9.17
N VAL A 76 -13.07 0.68 9.51
CA VAL A 76 -14.15 0.19 8.64
C VAL A 76 -15.09 1.32 8.24
N ALA A 77 -15.40 2.25 9.15
CA ALA A 77 -16.28 3.38 8.87
C ALA A 77 -15.74 4.32 7.79
N ASP A 78 -14.42 4.38 7.62
CA ASP A 78 -13.74 5.23 6.64
C ASP A 78 -13.39 4.49 5.33
N LEU A 79 -13.68 3.18 5.23
CA LEU A 79 -13.22 2.34 4.13
C LEU A 79 -13.72 2.82 2.76
N THR A 80 -14.99 3.23 2.66
CA THR A 80 -15.56 3.81 1.44
C THR A 80 -14.81 5.06 1.00
N THR A 81 -14.43 5.92 1.95
CA THR A 81 -13.66 7.14 1.68
C THR A 81 -12.26 6.78 1.20
N LEU A 82 -11.61 5.80 1.82
CA LEU A 82 -10.28 5.32 1.44
C LEU A 82 -10.27 4.78 0.01
N TYR A 83 -11.20 3.88 -0.33
CA TYR A 83 -11.29 3.32 -1.69
C TYR A 83 -11.52 4.39 -2.76
N HIS A 84 -12.35 5.40 -2.48
CA HIS A 84 -12.52 6.51 -3.40
C HIS A 84 -11.22 7.32 -3.59
N CYS A 85 -10.51 7.61 -2.50
CA CYS A 85 -9.30 8.44 -2.54
C CYS A 85 -8.07 7.69 -3.08
N ILE A 86 -8.00 6.37 -2.93
CA ILE A 86 -6.91 5.52 -3.45
C ILE A 86 -6.76 5.67 -4.97
N ARG A 87 -7.83 6.02 -5.70
CA ARG A 87 -7.76 6.28 -7.15
C ARG A 87 -6.79 7.41 -7.53
N PHE A 88 -6.46 8.31 -6.60
CA PHE A 88 -5.40 9.31 -6.80
C PHE A 88 -4.03 8.66 -6.53
N PRO A 89 -3.10 8.63 -7.50
CA PRO A 89 -1.82 7.92 -7.34
C PRO A 89 -1.02 8.38 -6.11
N VAL A 90 -1.00 9.69 -5.84
CA VAL A 90 -0.28 10.26 -4.69
C VAL A 90 -0.87 9.82 -3.34
N VAL A 91 -2.19 9.62 -3.29
CA VAL A 91 -2.86 9.08 -2.10
C VAL A 91 -2.50 7.62 -1.93
N SER A 92 -2.48 6.83 -3.01
CA SER A 92 -2.04 5.43 -2.96
C SER A 92 -0.61 5.28 -2.46
N VAL A 93 0.32 6.16 -2.87
CA VAL A 93 1.68 6.19 -2.33
C VAL A 93 1.66 6.44 -0.81
N GLY A 94 0.83 7.38 -0.36
CA GLY A 94 0.61 7.66 1.07
C GLY A 94 0.03 6.47 1.84
N VAL A 95 -1.01 5.82 1.29
CA VAL A 95 -1.64 4.64 1.91
C VAL A 95 -0.66 3.47 1.99
N VAL A 96 0.11 3.19 0.95
CA VAL A 96 1.16 2.15 0.99
C VAL A 96 2.16 2.46 2.09
N ARG A 97 2.58 3.72 2.25
CA ARG A 97 3.53 4.12 3.28
C ARG A 97 2.97 3.99 4.70
N TRP A 98 1.71 4.37 4.87
CA TRP A 98 0.99 4.23 6.13
C TRP A 98 0.84 2.75 6.50
N VAL A 99 0.31 1.93 5.58
CA VAL A 99 0.17 0.48 5.76
C VAL A 99 1.51 -0.17 6.08
N GLU A 100 2.57 0.12 5.30
CA GLU A 100 3.93 -0.37 5.54
C GLU A 100 4.38 -0.09 6.98
N SER A 101 4.16 1.14 7.46
CA SER A 101 4.56 1.52 8.82
C SER A 101 3.75 0.79 9.88
N THR A 102 2.44 0.62 9.68
CA THR A 102 1.54 -0.02 10.65
C THR A 102 1.76 -1.54 10.72
N VAL A 103 1.84 -2.23 9.58
CA VAL A 103 1.94 -3.70 9.55
C VAL A 103 3.34 -4.22 9.89
N MET A 104 4.36 -3.36 9.80
CA MET A 104 5.72 -3.68 10.25
C MET A 104 5.91 -3.54 11.76
N GLU A 105 4.93 -3.02 12.51
CA GLU A 105 5.03 -3.00 13.97
C GLU A 105 5.07 -4.44 14.50
N PRO A 106 6.04 -4.79 15.37
CA PRO A 106 6.19 -6.17 15.87
C PRO A 106 4.95 -6.73 16.58
N SER A 107 4.10 -5.87 17.13
CA SER A 107 2.85 -6.23 17.79
C SER A 107 1.67 -6.41 16.83
N TYR A 108 1.78 -6.00 15.57
CA TYR A 108 0.65 -5.94 14.63
C TYR A 108 -0.06 -7.31 14.49
N PHE A 109 0.70 -8.34 14.10
CA PHE A 109 0.14 -9.68 13.90
C PHE A 109 -0.21 -10.40 15.21
N LYS A 110 0.27 -9.92 16.36
CA LYS A 110 -0.14 -10.44 17.67
C LYS A 110 -1.54 -9.96 18.06
N LEU A 111 -1.88 -8.74 17.64
CA LEU A 111 -3.15 -8.10 17.95
C LEU A 111 -4.20 -8.33 16.84
N CYS A 112 -3.77 -8.76 15.66
CA CYS A 112 -4.66 -9.02 14.55
C CYS A 112 -5.36 -10.38 14.71
N THR A 113 -6.67 -10.34 14.92
CA THR A 113 -7.53 -11.53 15.02
C THR A 113 -8.30 -11.81 13.73
N GLU A 114 -8.19 -10.94 12.74
CA GLU A 114 -8.93 -11.03 11.47
C GLU A 114 -8.17 -11.89 10.46
N HIS A 115 -8.91 -12.70 9.70
CA HIS A 115 -8.32 -13.50 8.62
C HIS A 115 -7.69 -12.62 7.52
N THR A 116 -8.27 -11.45 7.26
CA THR A 116 -7.71 -10.49 6.30
C THR A 116 -7.73 -9.10 6.93
N PRO A 117 -6.60 -8.64 7.51
CA PRO A 117 -6.51 -7.32 8.08
C PRO A 117 -6.83 -6.25 7.03
N ILE A 118 -7.65 -5.26 7.40
CA ILE A 118 -8.06 -4.16 6.50
C ILE A 118 -6.87 -3.49 5.80
N HIS A 119 -5.75 -3.32 6.51
CA HIS A 119 -4.54 -2.72 5.97
C HIS A 119 -4.00 -3.46 4.75
N LEU A 120 -4.05 -4.80 4.76
CA LEU A 120 -3.61 -5.62 3.63
C LEU A 120 -4.65 -5.63 2.51
N ALA A 121 -5.96 -5.59 2.85
CA ALA A 121 -7.02 -5.44 1.85
C ALA A 121 -6.92 -4.10 1.09
N LEU A 122 -6.49 -3.02 1.76
CA LEU A 122 -6.23 -1.73 1.10
C LEU A 122 -5.09 -1.83 0.07
N LEU A 123 -4.07 -2.67 0.30
CA LEU A 123 -3.02 -2.91 -0.68
C LEU A 123 -3.57 -3.60 -1.94
N ASP A 124 -4.55 -4.50 -1.79
CA ASP A 124 -5.21 -5.16 -2.92
C ASP A 124 -5.96 -4.15 -3.82
N GLU A 125 -6.61 -3.14 -3.22
CA GLU A 125 -7.24 -2.06 -3.98
C GLU A 125 -6.20 -1.16 -4.64
N VAL A 126 -5.10 -0.84 -3.95
CA VAL A 126 -4.00 -0.04 -4.50
C VAL A 126 -3.42 -0.72 -5.75
N VAL A 127 -3.14 -2.02 -5.71
CA VAL A 127 -2.55 -2.73 -6.86
C VAL A 127 -3.55 -2.95 -7.98
N THR A 128 -4.84 -2.94 -7.68
CA THR A 128 -5.90 -2.92 -8.69
C THR A 128 -5.91 -1.59 -9.44
N CYS A 129 -5.67 -0.47 -8.75
CA CYS A 129 -5.70 0.86 -9.35
C CYS A 129 -4.36 1.28 -10.01
N HIS A 130 -3.20 0.87 -9.47
CA HIS A 130 -1.91 1.49 -9.79
C HIS A 130 -0.79 0.47 -10.05
N VAL A 131 -0.55 0.17 -11.33
CA VAL A 131 0.49 -0.79 -11.76
C VAL A 131 1.91 -0.38 -11.35
N LEU A 132 2.19 0.92 -11.27
CA LEU A 132 3.51 1.43 -10.88
C LEU A 132 3.85 1.16 -9.41
N LEU A 133 2.86 0.83 -8.58
CA LEU A 133 3.05 0.51 -7.17
C LEU A 133 3.23 -0.98 -6.90
N HIS A 134 3.04 -1.85 -7.91
CA HIS A 134 3.13 -3.31 -7.76
C HIS A 134 4.44 -3.76 -7.13
N ASN A 135 5.58 -3.25 -7.61
CA ASN A 135 6.89 -3.63 -7.07
C ASN A 135 7.07 -3.19 -5.61
N LYS A 136 6.57 -2.01 -5.24
CA LYS A 136 6.65 -1.51 -3.86
C LYS A 136 5.79 -2.35 -2.91
N VAL A 137 4.58 -2.72 -3.35
CA VAL A 137 3.70 -3.61 -2.58
C VAL A 137 4.30 -5.02 -2.48
N LEU A 138 4.86 -5.56 -3.57
CA LEU A 138 5.53 -6.86 -3.54
C LEU A 138 6.70 -6.88 -2.55
N GLN A 139 7.53 -5.83 -2.52
CA GLN A 139 8.64 -5.72 -1.57
C GLN A 139 8.15 -5.74 -0.11
N LEU A 140 7.05 -5.03 0.18
CA LEU A 140 6.42 -5.09 1.50
C LEU A 140 5.95 -6.51 1.83
N LEU A 141 5.22 -7.16 0.93
CA LEU A 141 4.73 -8.53 1.15
C LEU A 141 5.88 -9.52 1.36
N ILE A 142 6.97 -9.40 0.61
CA ILE A 142 8.20 -10.22 0.79
C ILE A 142 8.78 -9.98 2.18
N GLN A 143 8.96 -8.72 2.58
CA GLN A 143 9.55 -8.39 3.88
C GLN A 143 8.70 -8.93 5.04
N LEU A 144 7.37 -8.89 4.93
CA LEU A 144 6.47 -9.47 5.92
C LEU A 144 6.55 -11.01 5.91
N PHE A 145 6.63 -11.62 4.74
CA PHE A 145 6.70 -13.08 4.59
C PHE A 145 7.99 -13.66 5.17
N GLU A 146 9.12 -12.99 4.94
CA GLU A 146 10.45 -13.36 5.46
C GLU A 146 10.66 -12.90 6.93
N SER A 147 9.74 -12.14 7.51
CA SER A 147 9.88 -11.65 8.89
C SER A 147 9.84 -12.79 9.91
N LYS A 148 10.69 -12.68 10.93
CA LYS A 148 10.65 -13.59 12.08
C LYS A 148 9.49 -13.20 12.99
N GLN A 149 8.58 -14.14 13.22
CA GLN A 149 7.41 -13.98 14.08
C GLN A 149 7.50 -14.95 15.26
N ASP A 150 8.64 -14.93 15.95
CA ASP A 150 9.02 -15.95 16.95
C ASP A 150 8.06 -16.00 18.15
N GLU A 151 7.28 -14.93 18.37
CA GLU A 151 6.29 -14.84 19.44
C GLU A 151 4.90 -15.37 19.04
N LEU A 152 4.65 -15.65 17.76
CA LEU A 152 3.41 -16.23 17.29
C LEU A 152 3.49 -17.76 17.31
N GLU A 153 2.38 -18.42 17.64
CA GLU A 153 2.27 -19.87 17.50
C GLU A 153 2.52 -20.31 16.05
N ILE A 154 3.13 -21.49 15.87
CA ILE A 154 3.53 -22.01 14.54
C ILE A 154 2.36 -22.03 13.56
N LEU A 155 1.17 -22.43 14.02
CA LEU A 155 -0.03 -22.45 13.18
C LEU A 155 -0.44 -21.05 12.74
N VAL A 156 -0.36 -20.06 13.64
CA VAL A 156 -0.66 -18.65 13.32
C VAL A 156 0.36 -18.09 12.32
N GLN A 157 1.64 -18.42 12.46
CA GLN A 157 2.67 -18.05 11.48
C GLN A 157 2.38 -18.64 10.10
N LEU A 158 1.92 -19.90 10.04
CA LEU A 158 1.59 -20.56 8.79
C LEU A 158 0.38 -19.91 8.10
N GLU A 159 -0.69 -19.62 8.84
CA GLU A 159 -1.87 -18.93 8.33
C GLU A 159 -1.54 -17.50 7.89
N MET A 160 -0.71 -16.77 8.64
CA MET A 160 -0.19 -15.47 8.22
C MET A 160 0.57 -15.55 6.90
N ARG A 161 1.43 -16.56 6.71
CA ARG A 161 2.16 -16.76 5.45
C ARG A 161 1.24 -17.09 4.28
N LYS A 162 0.21 -17.92 4.48
CA LYS A 162 -0.82 -18.18 3.44
C LYS A 162 -1.55 -16.89 3.06
N MET A 163 -2.00 -16.14 4.06
CA MET A 163 -2.64 -14.84 3.85
C MET A 163 -1.77 -13.89 3.02
N LEU A 164 -0.46 -13.82 3.27
CA LEU A 164 0.47 -13.01 2.47
C LEU A 164 0.64 -13.55 1.04
N LEU A 165 0.64 -14.88 0.87
CA LEU A 165 0.66 -15.51 -0.46
C LEU A 165 -0.61 -15.17 -1.25
N ASP A 166 -1.79 -15.13 -0.63
CA ASP A 166 -3.03 -14.70 -1.30
C ASP A 166 -2.91 -13.28 -1.87
N ARG A 167 -2.28 -12.37 -1.12
CA ARG A 167 -2.02 -11.00 -1.60
C ARG A 167 -1.03 -11.01 -2.78
N MET A 168 -0.02 -11.89 -2.75
CA MET A 168 0.89 -12.09 -3.89
C MET A 168 0.18 -12.68 -5.12
N VAL A 169 -0.79 -13.58 -4.91
CA VAL A 169 -1.65 -14.12 -5.99
C VAL A 169 -2.53 -13.03 -6.58
N ASN A 170 -3.11 -12.15 -5.75
CA ASN A 170 -3.83 -10.97 -6.24
C ASN A 170 -2.89 -10.05 -7.05
N LEU A 171 -1.66 -9.80 -6.57
CA LEU A 171 -0.68 -9.00 -7.31
C LEU A 171 -0.34 -9.62 -8.69
N LEU A 172 -0.22 -10.95 -8.74
CA LEU A 172 -0.01 -11.72 -9.96
C LEU A 172 -1.20 -11.58 -10.91
N SER A 173 -2.44 -11.69 -10.42
CA SER A 173 -3.66 -11.56 -11.22
C SER A 173 -3.85 -10.14 -11.79
N ARG A 174 -3.23 -9.12 -11.17
CA ARG A 174 -3.16 -7.74 -11.69
C ARG A 174 -2.02 -7.47 -12.67
N GLY A 175 -1.24 -8.49 -13.05
CA GLY A 175 -0.22 -8.41 -14.08
C GLY A 175 1.23 -8.36 -13.57
N CYS A 176 1.46 -8.39 -12.25
CA CYS A 176 2.82 -8.46 -11.68
C CYS A 176 3.35 -9.91 -11.62
N VAL A 177 3.24 -10.64 -12.73
CA VAL A 177 3.47 -12.09 -12.77
C VAL A 177 4.94 -12.45 -12.57
N VAL A 178 5.83 -11.89 -13.39
CA VAL A 178 7.24 -12.28 -13.41
C VAL A 178 7.94 -12.01 -12.08
N PRO A 179 7.79 -10.84 -11.43
CA PRO A 179 8.42 -10.58 -10.14
C PRO A 179 7.94 -11.53 -9.03
N VAL A 180 6.64 -11.83 -8.96
CA VAL A 180 6.06 -12.75 -7.97
C VAL A 180 6.59 -14.16 -8.17
N VAL A 181 6.49 -14.71 -9.38
CA VAL A 181 6.95 -16.08 -9.67
C VAL A 181 8.46 -16.22 -9.44
N LYS A 182 9.25 -15.19 -9.77
CA LYS A 182 10.68 -15.17 -9.51
C LYS A 182 10.99 -15.28 -8.03
N TYR A 183 10.26 -14.55 -7.18
CA TYR A 183 10.43 -14.62 -5.73
C TYR A 183 10.06 -16.01 -5.19
N ILE A 184 8.90 -16.55 -5.54
CA ILE A 184 8.47 -17.89 -5.10
C ILE A 184 9.47 -18.98 -5.52
N LYS A 185 10.00 -18.88 -6.75
CA LYS A 185 11.08 -19.78 -7.23
C LYS A 185 12.33 -19.66 -6.38
N GLN A 186 12.70 -18.45 -5.93
CA GLN A 186 13.86 -18.26 -5.06
C GLN A 186 13.65 -18.90 -3.68
N CYS A 187 12.46 -18.75 -3.08
CA CYS A 187 12.10 -19.43 -1.82
C CYS A 187 12.25 -20.95 -1.95
N TRP A 188 11.75 -21.53 -3.05
CA TRP A 188 11.89 -22.96 -3.31
C TRP A 188 13.36 -23.40 -3.46
N LEU A 189 14.16 -22.64 -4.22
CA LEU A 189 15.58 -22.96 -4.44
C LEU A 189 16.44 -22.81 -3.19
N ARG A 190 16.12 -21.86 -2.30
CA ARG A 190 16.82 -21.67 -1.02
C ARG A 190 16.51 -22.80 -0.03
N GLY A 191 15.30 -23.38 -0.10
CA GLY A 191 14.86 -24.45 0.80
C GLY A 191 14.59 -23.99 2.24
N ASP A 192 14.45 -22.68 2.46
CA ASP A 192 14.17 -22.05 3.75
C ASP A 192 12.65 -21.82 4.00
N THR A 193 11.83 -22.11 3.00
CA THR A 193 10.38 -21.96 3.02
C THR A 193 9.70 -23.33 2.98
N ASP A 194 8.67 -23.52 3.82
CA ASP A 194 7.90 -24.77 3.87
C ASP A 194 7.31 -25.12 2.50
N ILE A 195 7.54 -26.36 2.05
CA ILE A 195 7.07 -26.87 0.75
C ILE A 195 5.53 -26.79 0.64
N SER A 196 4.81 -26.90 1.75
CA SER A 196 3.35 -26.76 1.77
C SER A 196 2.89 -25.37 1.36
N LEU A 197 3.65 -24.31 1.68
CA LEU A 197 3.36 -22.94 1.26
C LEU A 197 3.62 -22.73 -0.23
N ILE A 198 4.68 -23.33 -0.77
CA ILE A 198 4.96 -23.31 -2.21
C ILE A 198 3.84 -24.03 -2.97
N ARG A 199 3.41 -25.20 -2.47
CA ARG A 199 2.28 -25.95 -3.05
C ARG A 199 0.99 -25.15 -2.99
N TYR A 200 0.71 -24.52 -1.85
CA TYR A 200 -0.45 -23.64 -1.67
C TYR A 200 -0.48 -22.53 -2.72
N PHE A 201 0.62 -21.80 -2.90
CA PHE A 201 0.73 -20.76 -3.92
C PHE A 201 0.43 -21.30 -5.34
N VAL A 202 1.01 -22.45 -5.71
CA VAL A 202 0.77 -23.06 -7.03
C VAL A 202 -0.70 -23.43 -7.22
N THR A 203 -1.34 -23.98 -6.19
CA THR A 203 -2.77 -24.31 -6.21
C THR A 203 -3.63 -23.07 -6.42
N GLU A 204 -3.41 -22.01 -5.64
CA GLU A 204 -4.20 -20.76 -5.74
C GLU A 204 -4.00 -20.07 -7.10
N VAL A 205 -2.76 -20.02 -7.62
CA VAL A 205 -2.52 -19.50 -8.98
C VAL A 205 -3.27 -20.31 -10.02
N GLY A 206 -3.25 -21.64 -9.91
CA GLY A 206 -3.99 -22.53 -10.81
C GLY A 206 -5.48 -22.22 -10.85
N PHE A 207 -6.10 -21.96 -9.69
CA PHE A 207 -7.52 -21.59 -9.60
C PHE A 207 -7.84 -20.24 -10.25
N VAL A 208 -6.95 -19.24 -10.15
CA VAL A 208 -7.21 -17.89 -10.68
C VAL A 208 -6.95 -17.78 -12.19
N THR A 209 -6.19 -18.72 -12.77
CA THR A 209 -5.88 -18.75 -14.21
C THR A 209 -6.86 -19.52 -15.08
N HIS A 210 -7.89 -20.15 -14.48
CA HIS A 210 -8.96 -20.88 -15.17
C HIS A 210 -10.30 -20.16 -15.04
#